data_AF-A0A6M8J8R9-F1
#
_entry.id   AF-A0A6M8J8R9-F1
#
_cell.length_a   1.000
_cell.length_b   1.000
_cell.length_c   1.000
_cell.angle_alpha   90.00
_cell.angle_beta   90.00
_cell.angle_gamma   90.00
#
_symmetry.space_group_name_H-M   'P 1'
#
loop_
_entity.id
_entity.type
_entity.pdbx_description
1 polymer ?
#
loop_
_entity_poly.entity_id
_entity_poly.type
_entity_poly.pdbx_seq_one_letter_code
_entity_poly.pdbx_strand_id
1 'polypeptide(L)'
;MMGGPSAGGIGTLGARRILSRLVTAALTALVAMVLVLGGLLPAMTPGLTHALSERLAWSDLSPFDSAQLAQVAEAARDYSFGSHDKQALYDAVLQVNRQLSDERAAQGASKGDGRPAGRASGTPAGAPRLDQLASDAAFPEVQRVLDGASDAYVLGPEAIGHLDDVFAVGLAAKSALIAALALLAGTVLGTAMRSRALHARDPRGADRPAPDQGRPDAGHATCERPRETRDGMALATHLAVLARPLRSAARMTALALAALGLWAAIDFMGLFTAFHQVFFAQGTWTFSARSLLICALPTELWMTLGGIWLAGMLALCAAAELAGRRLARKGRATARTPAAGPARR
;
A
#
# COMPACT_ATOMS: atom_id res chain seq x y z
N MET A 1 11.24 32.38 58.72
CA MET A 1 11.56 31.39 57.67
C MET A 1 10.35 31.25 56.75
N MET A 2 10.32 31.97 55.62
CA MET A 2 9.29 31.83 54.60
C MET A 2 9.83 30.92 53.48
N GLY A 3 9.13 29.82 53.20
CA GLY A 3 9.44 28.93 52.09
C GLY A 3 9.00 29.55 50.76
N GLY A 4 9.95 29.74 49.84
CA GLY A 4 9.67 30.19 48.48
C GLY A 4 9.02 29.08 47.64
N PRO A 5 8.11 29.42 46.71
CA PRO A 5 7.47 28.46 45.82
C PRO A 5 8.46 27.85 44.82
N SER A 6 8.42 26.54 44.68
CA SER A 6 9.28 25.73 43.82
C SER A 6 8.99 25.96 42.33
N ALA A 7 9.90 26.63 41.63
CA ALA A 7 9.83 26.95 40.20
C ALA A 7 9.94 25.73 39.24
N GLY A 8 10.10 24.50 39.76
CA GLY A 8 10.34 23.29 38.95
C GLY A 8 9.11 22.64 38.30
N GLY A 9 7.89 23.02 38.69
CA GLY A 9 6.66 22.31 38.28
C GLY A 9 6.10 22.68 36.89
N ILE A 10 6.40 23.89 36.39
CA ILE A 10 5.76 24.43 35.18
C ILE A 10 6.45 23.93 33.90
N GLY A 11 7.78 23.82 33.90
CA GLY A 11 8.55 23.35 32.74
C GLY A 11 8.32 21.86 32.41
N THR A 12 8.15 21.02 33.44
CA THR A 12 7.97 19.57 33.29
C THR A 12 6.57 19.20 32.76
N LEU A 13 5.54 19.95 33.13
CA LEU A 13 4.18 19.80 32.57
C LEU A 13 4.10 20.22 31.11
N GLY A 14 4.79 21.30 30.72
CA GLY A 14 4.88 21.75 29.33
C GLY A 14 5.55 20.71 28.44
N ALA A 15 6.71 20.20 28.86
CA ALA A 15 7.46 19.17 28.13
C ALA A 15 6.64 17.88 27.91
N ARG A 16 5.91 17.40 28.94
CA ARG A 16 5.06 16.20 28.82
C ARG A 16 3.90 16.36 27.85
N ARG A 17 3.28 17.56 27.79
CA ARG A 17 2.21 17.85 26.82
C ARG A 17 2.75 17.89 25.39
N ILE A 18 3.91 18.50 25.18
CA ILE A 18 4.57 18.56 23.87
C ILE A 18 4.92 17.15 23.39
N LEU A 19 5.57 16.34 24.23
CA LEU A 19 5.92 14.96 23.89
C LEU A 19 4.69 14.11 23.53
N SER A 20 3.59 14.25 24.28
CA SER A 20 2.34 13.54 23.98
C SER A 20 1.74 13.92 22.61
N ARG A 21 1.80 15.21 22.25
CA ARG A 21 1.37 15.70 20.92
C ARG A 21 2.23 15.14 19.80
N LEU A 22 3.55 15.14 19.98
CA LEU A 22 4.50 14.58 19.00
C LEU A 22 4.28 13.08 18.78
N VAL A 23 4.12 12.31 19.86
CA VAL A 23 3.81 10.87 19.76
C VAL A 23 2.48 10.63 19.03
N THR A 24 1.45 11.43 19.35
CA THR A 24 0.15 11.32 18.68
C THR A 24 0.26 11.63 17.18
N ALA A 25 1.02 12.67 16.81
CA ALA A 25 1.27 13.03 15.41
C ALA A 25 2.04 11.93 14.68
N ALA A 26 3.10 11.38 15.28
CA ALA A 26 3.88 10.28 14.71
C ALA A 26 3.03 9.02 14.47
N LEU A 27 2.21 8.62 15.45
CA LEU A 27 1.28 7.50 15.29
C LEU A 27 0.23 7.77 14.21
N THR A 28 -0.26 9.01 14.12
CA THR A 28 -1.22 9.40 13.07
C THR A 28 -0.59 9.27 11.69
N ALA A 29 0.65 9.75 11.52
CA ALA A 29 1.40 9.63 10.27
C ALA A 29 1.66 8.17 9.90
N LEU A 30 2.09 7.34 10.86
CA LEU A 30 2.31 5.90 10.64
C LEU A 30 1.03 5.18 10.19
N VAL A 31 -0.10 5.45 10.85
CA VAL A 31 -1.38 4.84 10.45
C VAL A 31 -1.81 5.34 9.06
N ALA A 32 -1.66 6.63 8.77
CA ALA A 32 -1.97 7.17 7.44
C ALA A 32 -1.10 6.52 6.35
N MET A 33 0.20 6.34 6.62
CA MET A 33 1.13 5.65 5.74
C MET A 33 0.69 4.20 5.48
N VAL A 34 0.31 3.46 6.53
CA VAL A 34 -0.19 2.08 6.39
C VAL A 34 -1.49 2.02 5.59
N LEU A 35 -2.41 2.98 5.80
CA LEU A 35 -3.64 3.05 5.02
C LEU A 35 -3.32 3.26 3.53
N VAL A 36 -2.55 4.30 3.19
CA VAL A 36 -2.23 4.63 1.79
C VAL A 36 -1.44 3.51 1.10
N LEU A 37 -0.36 3.02 1.71
CA LEU A 37 0.50 2.02 1.10
C LEU A 37 -0.14 0.62 1.08
N GLY A 38 -0.86 0.26 2.15
CA GLY A 38 -1.58 -1.01 2.21
C GLY A 38 -2.68 -1.11 1.15
N GLY A 39 -3.22 0.04 0.72
CA GLY A 39 -4.20 0.11 -0.36
C GLY A 39 -3.70 -0.15 -1.74
N LEU A 40 -2.40 -0.09 -1.99
CA LEU A 40 -1.83 -0.42 -3.29
C LEU A 40 -1.97 -1.92 -3.57
N LEU A 41 -2.02 -2.78 -2.55
CA LEU A 41 -1.98 -4.24 -2.71
C LEU A 41 -3.09 -4.83 -3.60
N PRO A 42 -4.38 -4.43 -3.50
CA PRO A 42 -5.43 -4.91 -4.40
C PRO A 42 -5.24 -4.50 -5.87
N ALA A 43 -4.71 -3.29 -6.13
CA ALA A 43 -4.39 -2.83 -7.49
C ALA A 43 -3.18 -3.58 -8.08
N MET A 44 -2.45 -4.31 -7.24
CA MET A 44 -1.33 -5.16 -7.61
C MET A 44 -1.74 -6.63 -7.69
N THR A 45 -3.02 -7.00 -7.70
CA THR A 45 -3.42 -8.41 -7.72
C THR A 45 -3.15 -9.02 -9.11
N PRO A 46 -2.50 -10.20 -9.21
CA PRO A 46 -2.37 -10.92 -10.48
C PRO A 46 -3.74 -11.15 -11.15
N GLY A 47 -3.77 -11.18 -12.49
CA GLY A 47 -5.00 -11.37 -13.27
C GLY A 47 -5.94 -10.15 -13.39
N LEU A 48 -5.94 -9.20 -12.44
CA LEU A 48 -6.77 -7.99 -12.59
C LEU A 48 -6.29 -7.12 -13.76
N THR A 49 -4.98 -6.91 -13.90
CA THR A 49 -4.40 -6.17 -15.02
C THR A 49 -4.70 -6.86 -16.36
N HIS A 50 -4.60 -8.18 -16.41
CA HIS A 50 -4.96 -8.96 -17.60
C HIS A 50 -6.42 -8.71 -17.99
N ALA A 51 -7.35 -8.93 -17.06
CA ALA A 51 -8.79 -8.80 -17.32
C ALA A 51 -9.21 -7.37 -17.72
N LEU A 52 -8.53 -6.35 -17.18
CA LEU A 52 -8.77 -4.96 -17.58
C LEU A 52 -8.17 -4.67 -18.95
N SER A 53 -6.95 -5.12 -19.22
CA SER A 53 -6.29 -4.93 -20.51
C SER A 53 -7.06 -5.62 -21.63
N GLU A 54 -7.54 -6.84 -21.43
CA GLU A 54 -8.33 -7.56 -22.43
C GLU A 54 -9.58 -6.77 -22.87
N ARG A 55 -10.13 -5.93 -21.99
CA ARG A 55 -11.32 -5.12 -22.25
C ARG A 55 -11.01 -3.70 -22.74
N LEU A 56 -9.91 -3.12 -22.29
CA LEU A 56 -9.61 -1.69 -22.43
C LEU A 56 -8.43 -1.41 -23.35
N ALA A 57 -7.64 -2.42 -23.72
CA ALA A 57 -6.47 -2.28 -24.58
C ALA A 57 -6.80 -1.60 -25.91
N TRP A 58 -5.87 -0.77 -26.39
CA TRP A 58 -6.01 -0.06 -27.66
C TRP A 58 -5.57 -0.91 -28.84
N SER A 59 -6.26 -2.03 -29.08
CA SER A 59 -5.98 -2.95 -30.20
C SER A 59 -6.13 -2.29 -31.58
N ASP A 60 -6.98 -1.28 -31.72
CA ASP A 60 -7.13 -0.50 -32.96
C ASP A 60 -5.87 0.31 -33.35
N LEU A 61 -4.99 0.61 -32.39
CA LEU A 61 -3.74 1.34 -32.62
C LEU A 61 -2.52 0.42 -32.70
N SER A 62 -2.71 -0.85 -32.37
CA SER A 62 -1.68 -1.86 -32.18
C SER A 62 -1.66 -2.87 -33.34
N PRO A 63 -0.51 -3.49 -33.65
CA PRO A 63 -0.50 -4.67 -34.51
C PRO A 63 -1.05 -5.93 -33.81
N PHE A 64 -1.27 -5.88 -32.50
CA PHE A 64 -1.76 -6.99 -31.66
C PHE A 64 -3.23 -6.83 -31.29
N ASP A 65 -3.93 -7.95 -31.14
CA ASP A 65 -5.29 -7.97 -30.61
C ASP A 65 -5.31 -7.76 -29.07
N SER A 66 -6.52 -7.64 -28.50
CA SER A 66 -6.67 -7.37 -27.07
C SER A 66 -6.17 -8.51 -26.17
N ALA A 67 -6.20 -9.77 -26.64
CA ALA A 67 -5.75 -10.93 -25.86
C ALA A 67 -4.21 -11.00 -25.82
N GLN A 68 -3.55 -10.70 -26.94
CA GLN A 68 -2.11 -10.53 -27.04
C GLN A 68 -1.65 -9.35 -26.17
N LEU A 69 -2.35 -8.20 -26.23
CA LEU A 69 -2.05 -7.04 -25.39
C LEU A 69 -2.23 -7.33 -23.89
N ALA A 70 -3.25 -8.10 -23.50
CA ALA A 70 -3.47 -8.50 -22.12
C ALA A 70 -2.35 -9.37 -21.54
N GLN A 71 -1.79 -10.28 -22.36
CA GLN A 71 -0.61 -11.07 -21.98
C GLN A 71 0.60 -10.18 -21.69
N VAL A 72 0.85 -9.18 -22.55
CA VAL A 72 1.96 -8.23 -22.34
C VAL A 72 1.70 -7.34 -21.12
N ALA A 73 0.47 -6.87 -20.91
CA ALA A 73 0.09 -6.06 -19.76
C ALA A 73 0.33 -6.79 -18.44
N GLU A 74 -0.01 -8.08 -18.38
CA GLU A 74 0.23 -8.93 -17.22
C GLU A 74 1.74 -9.13 -16.96
N ALA A 75 2.51 -9.43 -18.00
CA ALA A 75 3.96 -9.58 -17.89
C ALA A 75 4.63 -8.27 -17.43
N ALA A 76 4.23 -7.12 -18.00
CA ALA A 76 4.74 -5.80 -17.59
C ALA A 76 4.39 -5.48 -16.13
N ARG A 77 3.17 -5.82 -15.69
CA ARG A 77 2.77 -5.71 -14.27
C ARG A 77 3.61 -6.61 -13.37
N ASP A 78 3.85 -7.86 -13.77
CA ASP A 78 4.66 -8.78 -12.97
C ASP A 78 6.13 -8.35 -12.88
N TYR A 79 6.67 -7.83 -13.97
CA TYR A 79 7.99 -7.23 -13.98
C TYR A 79 8.07 -6.01 -13.04
N SER A 80 7.04 -5.15 -13.04
CA SER A 80 7.02 -3.92 -12.24
C SER A 80 6.70 -4.13 -10.76
N PHE A 81 5.88 -5.13 -10.43
CA PHE A 81 5.31 -5.27 -9.08
C PHE A 81 5.39 -6.67 -8.48
N GLY A 82 5.86 -7.66 -9.25
CA GLY A 82 5.96 -9.07 -8.89
C GLY A 82 7.40 -9.57 -8.92
N SER A 83 7.70 -10.50 -9.83
CA SER A 83 8.98 -11.22 -9.92
C SER A 83 10.16 -10.34 -10.29
N HIS A 84 9.92 -9.27 -11.06
CA HIS A 84 10.98 -8.48 -11.71
C HIS A 84 11.91 -9.34 -12.60
N ASP A 85 11.36 -10.41 -13.19
CA ASP A 85 12.08 -11.29 -14.09
C ASP A 85 12.07 -10.73 -15.51
N LYS A 86 13.25 -10.24 -15.94
CA LYS A 86 13.41 -9.65 -17.27
C LYS A 86 13.28 -10.68 -18.38
N GLN A 87 13.72 -11.91 -18.14
CA GLN A 87 13.60 -12.97 -19.14
C GLN A 87 12.13 -13.32 -19.37
N ALA A 88 11.35 -13.50 -18.29
CA ALA A 88 9.93 -13.76 -18.40
C ALA A 88 9.16 -12.65 -19.15
N LEU A 89 9.54 -11.38 -18.96
CA LEU A 89 8.96 -10.26 -19.69
C LEU A 89 9.25 -10.35 -21.20
N TYR A 90 10.49 -10.60 -21.59
CA TYR A 90 10.88 -10.73 -23.00
C TYR A 90 10.26 -11.98 -23.63
N ASP A 91 10.16 -13.08 -22.89
CA ASP A 91 9.51 -14.32 -23.37
C ASP A 91 8.03 -14.09 -23.68
N ALA A 92 7.32 -13.32 -22.85
CA ALA A 92 5.93 -12.92 -23.12
C ALA A 92 5.80 -12.04 -24.38
N VAL A 93 6.68 -11.06 -24.55
CA VAL A 93 6.72 -10.21 -25.77
C VAL A 93 7.06 -11.03 -27.01
N LEU A 94 8.00 -11.98 -26.91
CA LEU A 94 8.35 -12.89 -27.99
C LEU A 94 7.17 -13.78 -28.37
N GLN A 95 6.45 -14.31 -27.37
CA GLN A 95 5.30 -15.18 -27.56
C GLN A 95 4.20 -14.49 -28.38
N VAL A 96 3.82 -13.26 -28.04
CA VAL A 96 2.77 -12.53 -28.78
C VAL A 96 3.23 -12.16 -30.20
N ASN A 97 4.51 -11.88 -30.41
CA ASN A 97 5.06 -11.65 -31.75
C ASN A 97 5.04 -12.91 -32.61
N ARG A 98 5.28 -14.10 -32.02
CA ARG A 98 5.14 -15.40 -32.71
C ARG A 98 3.68 -15.67 -33.07
N GLN A 99 2.76 -15.52 -32.13
CA GLN A 99 1.31 -15.66 -32.36
C GLN A 99 0.84 -14.80 -33.54
N LEU A 100 1.19 -13.51 -33.54
CA LEU A 100 0.86 -12.58 -34.61
C LEU A 100 1.47 -13.00 -35.96
N SER A 101 2.69 -13.53 -35.97
CA SER A 101 3.35 -14.00 -37.19
C SER A 101 2.65 -15.22 -37.77
N ASP A 102 2.24 -16.17 -36.93
CA ASP A 102 1.51 -17.37 -37.32
C ASP A 102 0.11 -17.03 -37.85
N GLU A 103 -0.60 -16.11 -37.19
CA GLU A 103 -1.91 -15.62 -37.64
C GLU A 103 -1.84 -14.97 -39.03
N ARG A 104 -0.82 -14.14 -39.27
CA ARG A 104 -0.60 -13.53 -40.59
C ARG A 104 -0.25 -14.56 -41.66
N ALA A 105 0.55 -15.57 -41.32
CA ALA A 105 0.87 -16.66 -42.24
C ALA A 105 -0.40 -17.46 -42.61
N ALA A 106 -1.25 -17.76 -41.63
CA ALA A 106 -2.54 -18.45 -41.85
C ALA A 106 -3.50 -17.61 -42.72
N GLN A 107 -3.62 -16.31 -42.46
CA GLN A 107 -4.45 -15.40 -43.27
C GLN A 107 -3.95 -15.28 -44.71
N GLY A 108 -2.63 -15.25 -44.92
CA GLY A 108 -2.02 -15.24 -46.25
C GLY A 108 -2.27 -16.53 -47.03
N ALA A 109 -2.20 -17.68 -46.36
CA ALA A 109 -2.51 -18.98 -46.96
C ALA A 109 -4.00 -19.10 -47.36
N SER A 110 -4.91 -18.56 -46.55
CA SER A 110 -6.35 -18.60 -46.82
C SER A 110 -6.80 -17.70 -47.99
N LYS A 111 -6.01 -16.70 -48.40
CA LYS A 111 -6.33 -15.79 -49.52
C LYS A 111 -5.69 -16.19 -50.86
N GLY A 112 -4.87 -17.26 -50.88
CA GLY A 112 -4.19 -17.74 -52.09
C GLY A 112 -5.12 -18.53 -53.01
N ASP A 113 -5.10 -18.23 -54.30
CA ASP A 113 -5.82 -18.86 -55.42
C ASP A 113 -5.28 -20.25 -55.82
N GLY A 114 -4.65 -20.99 -54.90
CA GLY A 114 -4.04 -22.30 -55.17
C GLY A 114 -2.71 -22.26 -55.94
N ARG A 115 -2.17 -21.07 -56.25
CA ARG A 115 -0.77 -20.93 -56.69
C ARG A 115 0.16 -21.12 -55.48
N PRO A 116 1.30 -21.82 -55.59
CA PRO A 116 2.23 -21.94 -54.47
C PRO A 116 2.55 -20.53 -53.96
N ALA A 117 2.26 -20.30 -52.68
CA ALA A 117 2.58 -19.06 -52.01
C ALA A 117 4.10 -18.87 -52.11
N GLY A 118 4.56 -18.12 -53.11
CA GLY A 118 5.84 -17.42 -52.97
C GLY A 118 5.72 -16.66 -51.67
N ARG A 119 6.66 -16.88 -50.73
CA ARG A 119 6.72 -16.22 -49.41
C ARG A 119 6.09 -14.84 -49.54
N ALA A 120 5.00 -14.56 -48.83
CA ALA A 120 4.60 -13.19 -48.59
C ALA A 120 5.77 -12.54 -47.82
N SER A 121 6.75 -12.05 -48.57
CA SER A 121 8.15 -11.98 -48.16
C SER A 121 8.47 -10.57 -47.71
N GLY A 122 7.96 -10.26 -46.53
CA GLY A 122 8.44 -9.12 -45.77
C GLY A 122 7.91 -9.21 -44.37
N THR A 123 8.81 -9.42 -43.40
CA THR A 123 8.56 -9.04 -42.01
C THR A 123 8.03 -7.60 -42.04
N PRO A 124 6.85 -7.31 -41.46
CA PRO A 124 6.29 -5.96 -41.47
C PRO A 124 7.32 -4.94 -40.99
N ALA A 125 7.28 -3.73 -41.56
CA ALA A 125 8.20 -2.68 -41.16
C ALA A 125 8.13 -2.46 -39.64
N GLY A 126 9.29 -2.57 -38.97
CA GLY A 126 9.39 -2.43 -37.52
C GLY A 126 9.10 -3.69 -36.70
N ALA A 127 8.61 -4.78 -37.29
CA ALA A 127 8.42 -6.04 -36.58
C ALA A 127 9.76 -6.77 -36.33
N PRO A 128 9.89 -7.53 -35.22
CA PRO A 128 11.10 -8.28 -34.93
C PRO A 128 11.35 -9.38 -35.97
N ARG A 129 12.63 -9.62 -36.28
CA ARG A 129 13.07 -10.64 -37.25
C ARG A 129 13.15 -12.02 -36.60
N LEU A 130 12.00 -12.62 -36.34
CA LEU A 130 11.88 -13.91 -35.66
C LEU A 130 12.47 -15.08 -36.45
N ASP A 131 12.62 -14.94 -37.76
CA ASP A 131 13.27 -15.91 -38.65
C ASP A 131 14.76 -16.10 -38.35
N GLN A 132 15.37 -15.14 -37.67
CA GLN A 132 16.77 -15.18 -37.24
C GLN A 132 16.97 -15.88 -35.90
N LEU A 133 15.88 -16.22 -35.21
CA LEU A 133 15.91 -16.73 -33.84
C LEU A 133 15.70 -18.25 -33.84
N ALA A 134 16.65 -18.99 -33.29
CA ALA A 134 16.50 -20.43 -33.09
C ALA A 134 15.32 -20.74 -32.15
N SER A 135 14.75 -21.94 -32.26
CA SER A 135 13.62 -22.37 -31.40
C SER A 135 14.01 -22.43 -29.92
N ASP A 136 15.28 -22.72 -29.63
CA ASP A 136 15.91 -22.83 -28.32
C ASP A 136 16.88 -21.67 -28.03
N ALA A 137 16.71 -20.54 -28.73
CA ALA A 137 17.57 -19.37 -28.57
C ALA A 137 17.67 -18.92 -27.11
N ALA A 138 18.90 -18.64 -26.66
CA ALA A 138 19.15 -18.14 -25.32
C ALA A 138 18.65 -16.69 -25.17
N PHE A 139 18.34 -16.29 -23.93
CA PHE A 139 17.83 -14.95 -23.61
C PHE A 139 18.61 -13.78 -24.24
N PRO A 140 19.96 -13.74 -24.26
CA PRO A 140 20.69 -12.64 -24.91
C PRO A 140 20.45 -12.52 -26.42
N GLU A 141 20.09 -13.61 -27.08
CA GLU A 141 19.73 -13.61 -28.50
C GLU A 141 18.31 -13.09 -28.71
N VAL A 142 17.36 -13.58 -27.90
CA VAL A 142 15.97 -13.08 -27.86
C VAL A 142 15.97 -11.56 -27.65
N GLN A 143 16.69 -11.11 -26.63
CA GLN A 143 16.80 -9.70 -26.30
C GLN A 143 17.32 -8.87 -27.48
N ARG A 144 18.40 -9.31 -28.13
CA ARG A 144 18.97 -8.60 -29.28
C ARG A 144 17.99 -8.46 -30.45
N VAL A 145 17.23 -9.52 -30.73
CA VAL A 145 16.23 -9.51 -31.82
C VAL A 145 15.07 -8.57 -31.50
N LEU A 146 14.59 -8.58 -30.25
CA LEU A 146 13.51 -7.70 -29.83
C LEU A 146 13.96 -6.23 -29.72
N ASP A 147 15.12 -5.94 -29.12
CA ASP A 147 15.65 -4.58 -28.96
C ASP A 147 15.89 -3.86 -30.31
N GLY A 148 16.02 -4.61 -31.41
CA GLY A 148 16.14 -4.06 -32.76
C GLY A 148 14.81 -3.72 -33.47
N ALA A 149 13.67 -4.02 -32.85
CA ALA A 149 12.35 -3.79 -33.41
C ALA A 149 11.75 -2.44 -32.95
N SER A 150 10.69 -2.00 -33.63
CA SER A 150 9.94 -0.81 -33.23
C SER A 150 9.16 -1.07 -31.94
N ASP A 151 9.05 -0.03 -31.12
CA ASP A 151 8.22 0.04 -29.92
C ASP A 151 6.74 -0.32 -30.12
N ALA A 152 6.23 -0.34 -31.36
CA ALA A 152 4.89 -0.86 -31.67
C ALA A 152 4.78 -2.39 -31.49
N TYR A 153 5.90 -3.11 -31.57
CA TYR A 153 5.97 -4.57 -31.47
C TYR A 153 6.63 -5.07 -30.20
N VAL A 154 7.44 -4.24 -29.54
CA VAL A 154 8.27 -4.63 -28.39
C VAL A 154 8.28 -3.56 -27.31
N LEU A 155 8.70 -3.93 -26.11
CA LEU A 155 9.03 -2.96 -25.07
C LEU A 155 10.46 -2.48 -25.33
N GLY A 156 10.60 -1.25 -25.81
CA GLY A 156 11.91 -0.66 -26.08
C GLY A 156 12.73 -0.39 -24.79
N PRO A 157 14.02 -0.05 -24.91
CA PRO A 157 14.90 0.17 -23.76
C PRO A 157 14.36 1.18 -22.75
N GLU A 158 13.77 2.28 -23.22
CA GLU A 158 13.15 3.31 -22.36
C GLU A 158 11.92 2.78 -21.61
N ALA A 159 11.10 1.96 -22.27
CA ALA A 159 9.93 1.35 -21.64
C ALA A 159 10.37 0.38 -20.53
N ILE A 160 11.40 -0.43 -20.79
CA ILE A 160 11.95 -1.36 -19.79
C ILE A 160 12.57 -0.58 -18.62
N GLY A 161 13.38 0.44 -18.92
CA GLY A 161 13.97 1.30 -17.89
C GLY A 161 12.91 1.98 -17.02
N HIS A 162 11.80 2.40 -17.62
CA HIS A 162 10.66 2.91 -16.84
C HIS A 162 10.06 1.85 -15.91
N LEU A 163 9.88 0.61 -16.39
CA LEU A 163 9.38 -0.47 -15.52
C LEU A 163 10.38 -0.81 -14.40
N ASP A 164 11.68 -0.67 -14.64
CA ASP A 164 12.72 -0.77 -13.60
C ASP A 164 12.55 0.30 -12.52
N ASP A 165 12.33 1.56 -12.92
CA ASP A 165 12.06 2.65 -12.00
C ASP A 165 10.77 2.41 -11.20
N VAL A 166 9.70 1.93 -11.86
CA VAL A 166 8.43 1.58 -11.20
C VAL A 166 8.65 0.47 -10.17
N PHE A 167 9.47 -0.54 -10.49
CA PHE A 167 9.82 -1.59 -9.54
C PHE A 167 10.57 -1.04 -8.33
N ALA A 168 11.55 -0.15 -8.53
CA ALA A 168 12.30 0.47 -7.44
C ALA A 168 11.38 1.27 -6.50
N VAL A 169 10.45 2.07 -7.05
CA VAL A 169 9.44 2.80 -6.29
C VAL A 169 8.51 1.84 -5.54
N GLY A 170 8.05 0.78 -6.21
CA GLY A 170 7.20 -0.25 -5.61
C GLY A 170 7.88 -0.99 -4.46
N LEU A 171 9.17 -1.32 -4.60
CA LEU A 171 9.98 -1.94 -3.57
C LEU A 171 10.13 -1.01 -2.37
N ALA A 172 10.49 0.27 -2.59
CA ALA A 172 10.59 1.26 -1.53
C ALA A 172 9.27 1.43 -0.77
N ALA A 173 8.14 1.48 -1.48
CA ALA A 173 6.80 1.55 -0.89
C ALA A 173 6.48 0.32 -0.02
N LYS A 174 6.73 -0.89 -0.53
CA LYS A 174 6.53 -2.14 0.24
C LYS A 174 7.40 -2.17 1.50
N SER A 175 8.67 -1.79 1.39
CA SER A 175 9.60 -1.72 2.53
C SER A 175 9.15 -0.70 3.57
N ALA A 176 8.69 0.48 3.14
CA ALA A 176 8.15 1.51 4.02
C ALA A 176 6.88 1.03 4.76
N LEU A 177 5.99 0.31 4.07
CA LEU A 177 4.80 -0.29 4.68
C LEU A 177 5.18 -1.30 5.78
N ILE A 178 6.11 -2.21 5.50
CA ILE A 178 6.59 -3.20 6.47
C ILE A 178 7.20 -2.49 7.70
N ALA A 179 8.05 -1.49 7.48
CA ALA A 179 8.66 -0.71 8.56
C ALA A 179 7.59 0.00 9.40
N ALA A 180 6.58 0.62 8.77
CA ALA A 180 5.50 1.31 9.47
C ALA A 180 4.67 0.33 10.32
N LEU A 181 4.34 -0.85 9.78
CA LEU A 181 3.65 -1.91 10.51
C LEU A 181 4.47 -2.42 11.70
N ALA A 182 5.78 -2.64 11.52
CA ALA A 182 6.68 -3.08 12.59
C ALA A 182 6.78 -2.04 13.71
N LEU A 183 6.88 -0.75 13.36
CA LEU A 183 6.88 0.35 14.34
C LEU A 183 5.57 0.40 15.12
N LEU A 184 4.41 0.31 14.45
CA LEU A 184 3.11 0.27 15.11
C LEU A 184 2.98 -0.94 16.05
N ALA A 185 3.35 -2.14 15.60
CA ALA A 185 3.35 -3.35 16.42
C ALA A 185 4.27 -3.20 17.64
N GLY A 186 5.47 -2.65 17.45
CA GLY A 186 6.42 -2.36 18.52
C GLY A 186 5.85 -1.40 19.57
N THR A 187 5.13 -0.34 19.15
CA THR A 187 4.47 0.57 20.10
C THR A 187 3.38 -0.13 20.91
N VAL A 188 2.56 -0.98 20.28
CA VAL A 188 1.51 -1.75 20.97
C VAL A 188 2.13 -2.72 21.97
N LEU A 189 3.12 -3.52 21.55
CA LEU A 189 3.78 -4.50 22.40
C LEU A 189 4.53 -3.84 23.57
N GLY A 190 5.26 -2.75 23.30
CA GLY A 190 5.97 -2.00 24.34
C GLY A 190 5.04 -1.44 25.41
N THR A 191 3.85 -0.96 25.02
CA THR A 191 2.84 -0.51 26.00
C THR A 191 2.30 -1.66 26.85
N ALA A 192 2.08 -2.84 26.26
CA ALA A 192 1.61 -4.03 26.97
C ALA A 192 2.66 -4.64 27.91
N MET A 193 3.94 -4.63 27.52
CA MET A 193 5.03 -5.11 28.38
C MET A 193 5.24 -4.17 29.57
N ARG A 194 5.17 -2.85 29.35
CA ARG A 194 5.32 -1.86 30.41
C ARG A 194 4.18 -1.94 31.43
N SER A 195 2.94 -2.18 31.01
CA SER A 195 1.83 -2.38 31.95
C SER A 195 2.07 -3.63 32.81
N ARG A 196 2.46 -4.76 32.21
CA ARG A 196 2.82 -5.99 32.95
C ARG A 196 3.98 -5.79 33.94
N ALA A 197 5.04 -5.09 33.55
CA ALA A 197 6.17 -4.82 34.43
C ALA A 197 5.81 -3.92 35.63
N LEU A 198 4.91 -2.96 35.43
CA LEU A 198 4.36 -2.15 36.52
C LEU A 198 3.49 -2.99 37.46
N HIS A 199 2.74 -3.98 36.95
CA HIS A 199 1.99 -4.93 37.79
C HIS A 199 2.91 -5.86 38.60
N ALA A 200 4.02 -6.31 38.03
CA ALA A 200 4.96 -7.21 38.71
C ALA A 200 5.78 -6.54 39.83
N ARG A 201 5.95 -5.22 39.80
CA ARG A 201 6.75 -4.45 40.78
C ARG A 201 5.95 -3.91 41.97
N ASP A 202 4.66 -4.20 42.12
CA ASP A 202 3.87 -3.78 43.28
C ASP A 202 4.12 -4.73 44.48
N PRO A 203 5.00 -4.40 45.44
CA PRO A 203 5.47 -5.32 46.48
C PRO A 203 4.48 -5.43 47.65
N ARG A 204 3.35 -4.70 47.62
CA ARG A 204 2.46 -4.52 48.78
C ARG A 204 1.61 -5.75 49.13
N GLY A 205 1.82 -6.87 48.44
CA GLY A 205 1.16 -8.15 48.73
C GLY A 205 1.95 -9.11 49.61
N ALA A 206 3.26 -8.90 49.78
CA ALA A 206 4.13 -9.91 50.40
C ALA A 206 4.37 -9.70 51.91
N ASP A 207 4.13 -8.49 52.45
CA ASP A 207 4.63 -8.13 53.79
C ASP A 207 3.63 -7.28 54.61
N ARG A 208 2.34 -7.65 54.57
CA ARG A 208 1.40 -7.12 55.58
C ARG A 208 1.42 -8.05 56.80
N PRO A 209 1.96 -7.62 57.95
CA PRO A 209 1.74 -8.36 59.20
C PRO A 209 0.24 -8.44 59.48
N ALA A 210 -0.19 -9.57 60.03
CA ALA A 210 -1.59 -9.83 60.37
C ALA A 210 -2.15 -8.68 61.23
N PRO A 211 -3.42 -8.25 61.00
CA PRO A 211 -3.98 -7.15 61.77
C PRO A 211 -4.13 -7.57 63.24
N ASP A 212 -3.46 -6.83 64.12
CA ASP A 212 -3.62 -6.91 65.56
C ASP A 212 -5.06 -6.52 65.93
N GLN A 213 -5.83 -7.47 66.46
CA GLN A 213 -7.22 -7.28 66.87
C GLN A 213 -7.25 -6.58 68.23
N GLY A 214 -6.92 -5.28 68.29
CA GLY A 214 -6.76 -4.67 69.61
C GLY A 214 -6.55 -3.18 69.74
N ARG A 215 -7.05 -2.31 68.85
CA ARG A 215 -7.18 -0.87 69.21
C ARG A 215 -8.11 -0.07 68.29
N PRO A 216 -9.02 0.78 68.81
CA PRO A 216 -9.78 1.72 68.01
C PRO A 216 -9.00 3.04 67.90
N ASP A 217 -8.13 3.18 66.90
CA ASP A 217 -7.51 4.46 66.57
C ASP A 217 -8.22 5.13 65.39
N ALA A 218 -8.74 6.32 65.64
CA ALA A 218 -9.23 7.25 64.64
C ALA A 218 -8.04 7.90 63.91
N GLY A 219 -7.95 7.75 62.58
CA GLY A 219 -6.99 8.53 61.81
C GLY A 219 -6.68 8.00 60.41
N HIS A 220 -7.12 8.74 59.40
CA HIS A 220 -6.66 8.69 58.01
C HIS A 220 -6.90 7.37 57.26
N ALA A 221 -8.14 7.18 56.81
CA ALA A 221 -8.42 6.32 55.67
C ALA A 221 -7.71 6.89 54.43
N THR A 222 -6.49 6.45 54.15
CA THR A 222 -5.91 6.62 52.82
C THR A 222 -6.85 5.91 51.85
N CYS A 223 -7.58 6.67 51.06
CA CYS A 223 -8.44 6.18 49.99
C CYS A 223 -7.58 5.55 48.88
N GLU A 224 -7.03 4.36 49.16
CA GLU A 224 -6.42 3.52 48.15
C GLU A 224 -7.54 2.98 47.27
N ARG A 225 -7.61 3.49 46.03
CA ARG A 225 -8.53 2.96 45.03
C ARG A 225 -8.30 1.45 44.84
N PRO A 226 -9.37 0.63 44.79
CA PRO A 226 -9.26 -0.82 44.60
C PRO A 226 -8.46 -1.18 43.34
N ARG A 227 -7.62 -2.22 43.41
CA ARG A 227 -6.74 -2.70 42.32
C ARG A 227 -7.47 -2.81 40.97
N GLU A 228 -8.68 -3.35 40.99
CA GLU A 228 -9.56 -3.52 39.82
C GLU A 228 -9.89 -2.19 39.11
N THR A 229 -10.04 -1.09 39.88
CA THR A 229 -10.27 0.25 39.31
C THR A 229 -9.00 0.88 38.72
N ARG A 230 -7.80 0.51 39.17
CA ARG A 230 -6.53 0.96 38.57
C ARG A 230 -6.29 0.28 37.21
N ASP A 231 -6.56 -1.01 37.12
CA ASP A 231 -6.34 -1.81 35.90
C ASP A 231 -7.34 -1.40 34.80
N GLY A 232 -8.61 -1.19 35.17
CA GLY A 232 -9.63 -0.66 34.25
C GLY A 232 -9.30 0.75 33.73
N MET A 233 -8.74 1.61 34.59
CA MET A 233 -8.36 2.98 34.22
C MET A 233 -7.08 3.03 33.36
N ALA A 234 -6.13 2.12 33.57
CA ALA A 234 -4.97 1.94 32.71
C ALA A 234 -5.40 1.45 31.31
N LEU A 235 -6.23 0.39 31.24
CA LEU A 235 -6.77 -0.13 29.98
C LEU A 235 -7.59 0.93 29.21
N ALA A 236 -8.45 1.68 29.92
CA ALA A 236 -9.22 2.78 29.33
C ALA A 236 -8.30 3.87 28.72
N THR A 237 -7.20 4.18 29.39
CA THR A 237 -6.21 5.16 28.93
C THR A 237 -5.48 4.66 27.69
N HIS A 238 -5.06 3.39 27.65
CA HIS A 238 -4.41 2.79 26.48
C HIS A 238 -5.34 2.75 25.26
N LEU A 239 -6.61 2.38 25.44
CA LEU A 239 -7.60 2.38 24.36
C LEU A 239 -7.89 3.79 23.82
N ALA A 240 -7.93 4.79 24.70
CA ALA A 240 -8.15 6.20 24.31
C ALA A 240 -6.94 6.80 23.57
N VAL A 241 -5.71 6.39 23.93
CA VAL A 241 -4.47 6.83 23.27
C VAL A 241 -4.38 6.31 21.83
N LEU A 242 -4.86 5.09 21.55
CA LEU A 242 -4.86 4.51 20.20
C LEU A 242 -6.05 4.98 19.34
N ALA A 243 -7.19 5.26 19.95
CA ALA A 243 -8.41 5.64 19.22
C ALA A 243 -8.32 7.02 18.53
N ARG A 244 -7.55 7.96 19.08
CA ARG A 244 -7.41 9.32 18.49
C ARG A 244 -6.54 9.34 17.23
N PRO A 245 -5.29 8.81 17.24
CA PRO A 245 -4.47 8.72 16.03
C PRO A 245 -5.17 7.97 14.90
N LEU A 246 -5.81 6.83 15.20
CA LEU A 246 -6.49 6.01 14.21
C LEU A 246 -7.60 6.78 13.47
N ARG A 247 -8.43 7.51 14.21
CA ARG A 247 -9.51 8.33 13.63
C ARG A 247 -8.99 9.55 12.89
N SER A 248 -7.98 10.22 13.43
CA SER A 248 -7.37 11.38 12.78
C SER A 248 -6.76 10.97 11.45
N ALA A 249 -5.98 9.89 11.45
CA ALA A 249 -5.35 9.33 10.26
C ALA A 249 -6.39 8.94 9.22
N ALA A 250 -7.43 8.21 9.61
CA ALA A 250 -8.51 7.80 8.71
C ALA A 250 -9.20 8.99 8.03
N ARG A 251 -9.53 10.04 8.79
CA ARG A 251 -10.20 11.23 8.24
C ARG A 251 -9.30 12.04 7.34
N MET A 252 -8.06 12.30 7.77
CA MET A 252 -7.09 13.06 6.98
C MET A 252 -6.79 12.35 5.66
N THR A 253 -6.58 11.04 5.73
CA THR A 253 -6.35 10.20 4.54
C THR A 253 -7.57 10.23 3.63
N ALA A 254 -8.79 10.02 4.15
CA ALA A 254 -10.00 10.07 3.33
C ALA A 254 -10.23 11.44 2.66
N LEU A 255 -9.94 12.54 3.36
CA LEU A 255 -10.04 13.89 2.78
C LEU A 255 -9.01 14.13 1.68
N ALA A 256 -7.76 13.71 1.90
CA ALA A 256 -6.71 13.79 0.88
C ALA A 256 -7.06 12.95 -0.35
N LEU A 257 -7.53 11.72 -0.14
CA LEU A 257 -7.99 10.82 -1.21
C LEU A 257 -9.19 11.39 -1.98
N ALA A 258 -10.14 12.02 -1.29
CA ALA A 258 -11.27 12.66 -1.94
C ALA A 258 -10.83 13.85 -2.82
N ALA A 259 -9.86 14.65 -2.35
CA ALA A 259 -9.30 15.74 -3.13
C ALA A 259 -8.53 15.23 -4.37
N LEU A 260 -7.69 14.21 -4.21
CA LEU A 260 -6.98 13.56 -5.32
C LEU A 260 -7.96 12.90 -6.31
N GLY A 261 -9.00 12.23 -5.82
CA GLY A 261 -10.03 11.63 -6.64
C GLY A 261 -10.84 12.67 -7.42
N LEU A 262 -11.14 13.83 -6.82
CA LEU A 262 -11.77 14.94 -7.51
C LEU A 262 -10.87 15.53 -8.60
N TRP A 263 -9.57 15.69 -8.32
CA TRP A 263 -8.61 16.11 -9.35
C TRP A 263 -8.55 15.10 -10.50
N ALA A 264 -8.42 13.81 -10.20
CA ALA A 264 -8.40 12.75 -11.20
C ALA A 264 -9.65 12.77 -12.10
N ALA A 265 -10.82 13.09 -11.52
CA ALA A 265 -12.08 13.15 -12.26
C ALA A 265 -12.19 14.37 -13.20
N ILE A 266 -11.50 15.47 -12.88
CA ILE A 266 -11.50 16.70 -13.68
C ILE A 266 -10.38 16.68 -14.72
N ASP A 267 -9.18 16.25 -14.32
CA ASP A 267 -7.95 16.29 -15.12
C ASP A 267 -7.03 15.12 -14.72
N PHE A 268 -7.36 13.94 -15.22
CA PHE A 268 -6.56 12.73 -14.97
C PHE A 268 -5.13 12.89 -15.50
N MET A 269 -4.94 13.51 -16.67
CA MET A 269 -3.60 13.65 -17.28
C MET A 269 -2.70 14.60 -16.49
N GLY A 270 -3.25 15.69 -15.95
CA GLY A 270 -2.51 16.56 -15.04
C GLY A 270 -2.10 15.86 -13.74
N LEU A 271 -3.01 15.09 -13.13
CA LEU A 271 -2.69 14.28 -11.96
C LEU A 271 -1.63 13.21 -12.26
N PHE A 272 -1.81 12.48 -13.36
CA PHE A 272 -0.87 11.45 -13.83
C PHE A 272 0.53 12.04 -14.04
N THR A 273 0.61 13.19 -14.72
CA THR A 273 1.87 13.90 -14.93
C THR A 273 2.51 14.33 -13.62
N ALA A 274 1.75 14.96 -12.72
CA ALA A 274 2.26 15.39 -11.42
C ALA A 274 2.76 14.20 -10.58
N PHE A 275 2.06 13.07 -10.61
CA PHE A 275 2.51 11.83 -9.97
C PHE A 275 3.84 11.35 -10.55
N HIS A 276 3.95 11.24 -11.88
CA HIS A 276 5.17 10.74 -12.51
C HIS A 276 6.37 11.66 -12.26
N GLN A 277 6.18 12.98 -12.23
CA GLN A 277 7.23 13.94 -11.93
C GLN A 277 7.78 13.85 -10.50
N VAL A 278 7.00 13.32 -9.55
CA VAL A 278 7.46 13.11 -8.17
C VAL A 278 8.42 11.92 -8.08
N PHE A 279 8.21 10.89 -8.91
CA PHE A 279 8.91 9.61 -8.79
C PHE A 279 9.95 9.34 -9.87
N PHE A 280 9.81 9.94 -11.04
CA PHE A 280 10.58 9.60 -12.24
C PHE A 280 11.24 10.84 -12.86
N ALA A 281 12.38 10.62 -13.51
CA ALA A 281 13.08 11.66 -14.24
C ALA A 281 12.26 12.15 -15.46
N GLN A 282 12.53 13.37 -15.92
CA GLN A 282 11.87 13.91 -17.12
C GLN A 282 12.22 13.08 -18.35
N GLY A 283 11.21 12.73 -19.14
CA GLY A 283 11.38 12.00 -20.40
C GLY A 283 11.42 10.47 -20.28
N THR A 284 11.50 9.90 -19.07
CA THR A 284 11.61 8.44 -18.89
C THR A 284 10.27 7.70 -18.83
N TRP A 285 9.14 8.42 -18.92
CA TRP A 285 7.80 7.85 -18.71
C TRP A 285 6.77 8.33 -19.76
N THR A 286 7.21 9.01 -20.81
CA THR A 286 6.36 9.47 -21.91
C THR A 286 6.60 8.64 -23.16
N PHE A 287 5.58 7.91 -23.60
CA PHE A 287 5.68 6.99 -24.73
C PHE A 287 4.68 7.37 -25.83
N SER A 288 4.94 6.89 -27.05
CA SER A 288 4.00 7.00 -28.17
C SER A 288 2.68 6.30 -27.84
N ALA A 289 1.56 6.89 -28.27
CA ALA A 289 0.24 6.26 -28.18
C ALA A 289 0.13 4.92 -28.95
N ARG A 290 1.07 4.67 -29.87
CA ARG A 290 1.18 3.43 -30.65
C ARG A 290 2.21 2.46 -30.11
N SER A 291 2.87 2.78 -28.99
CA SER A 291 3.82 1.86 -28.37
C SER A 291 3.08 0.68 -27.74
N LEU A 292 3.71 -0.49 -27.74
CA LEU A 292 3.19 -1.71 -27.13
C LEU A 292 2.80 -1.47 -25.67
N LEU A 293 3.63 -0.73 -24.93
CA LEU A 293 3.37 -0.42 -23.53
C LEU A 293 2.05 0.35 -23.35
N ILE A 294 1.82 1.40 -24.13
CA ILE A 294 0.62 2.24 -24.01
C ILE A 294 -0.62 1.52 -24.55
N CYS A 295 -0.49 0.76 -25.63
CA CYS A 295 -1.60 -0.04 -26.14
C CYS A 295 -2.04 -1.13 -25.15
N ALA A 296 -1.10 -1.75 -24.42
CA ALA A 296 -1.38 -2.78 -23.42
C ALA A 296 -1.85 -2.19 -22.07
N LEU A 297 -1.34 -1.03 -21.67
CA LEU A 297 -1.69 -0.36 -20.41
C LEU A 297 -2.23 1.05 -20.68
N PRO A 298 -3.41 1.17 -21.31
CA PRO A 298 -3.95 2.45 -21.73
C PRO A 298 -4.50 3.27 -20.56
N THR A 299 -4.79 4.54 -20.82
CA THR A 299 -5.26 5.50 -19.82
C THR A 299 -6.51 5.01 -19.08
N GLU A 300 -7.46 4.41 -19.79
CA GLU A 300 -8.72 3.90 -19.23
C GLU A 300 -8.49 2.77 -18.22
N LEU A 301 -7.47 1.94 -18.46
CA LEU A 301 -7.06 0.89 -17.53
C LEU A 301 -6.53 1.52 -16.22
N TRP A 302 -5.68 2.55 -16.33
CA TRP A 302 -5.14 3.25 -15.15
C TRP A 302 -6.21 4.01 -14.38
N MET A 303 -7.16 4.66 -15.07
CA MET A 303 -8.31 5.30 -14.44
C MET A 303 -9.16 4.26 -13.67
N THR A 304 -9.38 3.08 -14.26
CA THR A 304 -10.15 2.00 -13.62
C THR A 304 -9.45 1.45 -12.39
N LEU A 305 -8.15 1.15 -12.48
CA LEU A 305 -7.34 0.72 -11.34
C LEU A 305 -7.30 1.80 -10.24
N GLY A 306 -7.14 3.06 -10.62
CA GLY A 306 -7.19 4.21 -9.69
C GLY A 306 -8.55 4.31 -8.98
N GLY A 307 -9.64 4.09 -9.69
CA GLY A 307 -10.99 4.06 -9.12
C GLY A 307 -11.21 2.91 -8.13
N ILE A 308 -10.78 1.68 -8.49
CA ILE A 308 -10.83 0.51 -7.60
C ILE A 308 -10.01 0.77 -6.34
N TRP A 309 -8.78 1.28 -6.50
CA TRP A 309 -7.89 1.64 -5.40
C TRP A 309 -8.52 2.69 -4.47
N LEU A 310 -9.05 3.78 -5.04
CA LEU A 310 -9.69 4.85 -4.28
C LEU A 310 -10.89 4.33 -3.47
N ALA A 311 -11.75 3.53 -4.10
CA ALA A 311 -12.91 2.94 -3.44
C ALA A 311 -12.50 2.02 -2.28
N GLY A 312 -11.52 1.14 -2.51
CA GLY A 312 -10.96 0.28 -1.48
C GLY A 312 -10.37 1.07 -0.31
N MET A 313 -9.72 2.19 -0.58
CA MET A 313 -9.13 3.06 0.44
C MET A 313 -10.13 3.85 1.25
N LEU A 314 -11.17 4.37 0.63
CA LEU A 314 -12.26 5.01 1.36
C LEU A 314 -12.98 4.00 2.27
N ALA A 315 -13.18 2.76 1.82
CA ALA A 315 -13.73 1.68 2.65
C ALA A 315 -12.82 1.36 3.86
N LEU A 316 -11.50 1.25 3.65
CA LEU A 316 -10.55 1.00 4.74
C LEU A 316 -10.50 2.17 5.74
N CYS A 317 -10.53 3.42 5.26
CA CYS A 317 -10.62 4.60 6.12
C CYS A 317 -11.93 4.60 6.94
N ALA A 318 -13.06 4.23 6.33
CA ALA A 318 -14.34 4.13 7.03
C ALA A 318 -14.30 3.04 8.12
N ALA A 319 -13.71 1.88 7.83
CA ALA A 319 -13.50 0.80 8.79
C ALA A 319 -12.59 1.25 9.96
N ALA A 320 -11.49 1.93 9.66
CA ALA A 320 -10.57 2.48 10.67
C ALA A 320 -11.26 3.53 11.57
N GLU A 321 -12.06 4.43 11.00
CA GLU A 321 -12.86 5.40 11.74
C GLU A 321 -13.88 4.70 12.65
N LEU A 322 -14.58 3.67 12.15
CA LEU A 322 -15.53 2.87 12.94
C LEU A 322 -14.83 2.13 14.09
N ALA A 323 -13.70 1.49 13.82
CA ALA A 323 -12.88 0.81 14.83
C ALA A 323 -12.41 1.79 15.91
N GLY A 324 -11.90 2.96 15.52
CA GLY A 324 -11.51 4.02 16.45
C GLY A 324 -12.68 4.55 17.29
N ARG A 325 -13.89 4.69 16.70
CA ARG A 325 -15.10 5.05 17.45
C ARG A 325 -15.46 3.99 18.49
N ARG A 326 -15.39 2.70 18.13
CA ARG A 326 -15.65 1.57 19.04
C ARG A 326 -14.64 1.54 20.20
N LEU A 327 -13.34 1.71 19.91
CA LEU A 327 -12.27 1.80 20.92
C LEU A 327 -12.51 2.97 21.89
N ALA A 328 -12.87 4.14 21.38
CA ALA A 328 -13.16 5.31 22.21
C ALA A 328 -14.41 5.11 23.10
N ARG A 329 -15.45 4.43 22.59
CA ARG A 329 -16.64 4.07 23.39
C ARG A 329 -16.29 3.10 24.51
N LYS A 330 -15.53 2.04 24.21
CA LYS A 330 -15.09 1.04 25.18
C LYS A 330 -14.25 1.69 26.29
N GLY A 331 -13.28 2.53 25.94
CA GLY A 331 -12.47 3.25 26.93
C GLY A 331 -13.31 4.13 27.87
N ARG A 332 -14.34 4.81 27.37
CA ARG A 332 -15.27 5.59 28.23
C ARG A 332 -16.12 4.72 29.13
N ALA A 333 -16.56 3.55 28.66
CA ALA A 333 -17.36 2.61 29.46
C ALA A 333 -16.52 2.04 30.62
N THR A 334 -15.29 1.58 30.33
CA THR A 334 -14.36 1.06 31.35
C THR A 334 -13.97 2.12 32.38
N ALA A 335 -13.91 3.39 32.00
CA ALA A 335 -13.67 4.50 32.93
C ALA A 335 -14.89 4.88 33.80
N ARG A 336 -16.10 4.46 33.40
CA ARG A 336 -17.37 4.80 34.07
C ARG A 336 -17.86 3.74 35.05
N THR A 337 -17.37 2.49 34.97
CA THR A 337 -17.79 1.42 35.89
C THR A 337 -17.43 1.78 37.34
N PRO A 338 -18.42 2.06 38.22
CA PRO A 338 -18.16 2.31 39.62
C PRO A 338 -17.70 1.02 40.29
N ALA A 339 -16.77 1.10 41.25
CA ALA A 339 -16.48 -0.04 42.13
C ALA A 339 -17.80 -0.47 42.79
N ALA A 340 -18.18 -1.74 42.65
CA ALA A 340 -19.30 -2.29 43.39
C ALA A 340 -19.02 -2.06 44.89
N GLY A 341 -19.73 -1.10 45.48
CA GLY A 341 -19.67 -0.86 46.92
C GLY A 341 -20.18 -2.11 47.64
N PRO A 342 -19.64 -2.46 48.83
CA PRO A 342 -20.12 -3.61 49.56
C PRO A 342 -21.61 -3.46 49.80
N ALA A 343 -22.38 -4.49 49.40
CA ALA A 343 -23.80 -4.57 49.68
C ALA A 343 -24.01 -4.41 51.19
N ARG A 344 -24.56 -3.26 51.60
CA ARG A 344 -25.05 -3.10 52.96
C ARG A 344 -26.22 -4.07 53.12
N ARG A 345 -26.00 -5.11 53.93
CA ARG A 345 -27.05 -5.92 54.52
C ARG A 345 -27.82 -5.09 55.54
#